data_AF-A0A3D9D108-F1
#
_entry.id   AF-A0A3D9D108-F1
#
_cell.length_a   1.000
_cell.length_b   1.000
_cell.length_c   1.000
_cell.angle_alpha   90.00
_cell.angle_beta   90.00
_cell.angle_gamma   90.00
#
_symmetry.space_group_name_H-M   'P 1'
#
loop_
_entity.id
_entity.type
_entity.pdbx_description
1 polymer ?
#
loop_
_entity_poly.entity_id
_entity_poly.type
_entity_poly.pdbx_seq_one_letter_code
_entity_poly.pdbx_strand_id
1 'polypeptide(L)'
;MFIEDKLDEEDFRSIKMKYKGEIENLTFKLNSLKISSENENVEQKIDQALNAITNISERYKNAYTLDKRAIVGLIYSEKLILDGENFQTTKINSLANSILLIKKELGNKKNRQKSKKSSNVGLVTLTSVSSNTFIDDLIRLSQVKQELNITNFL
;
A
#
# COMPACT_ATOMS: atom_id res chain seq x y z
N MET A 1 33.30 -49.76 2.67
CA MET A 1 32.78 -49.69 4.05
C MET A 1 31.50 -48.87 3.99
N PHE A 2 30.39 -49.54 3.68
CA PHE A 2 29.05 -48.97 3.90
C PHE A 2 28.84 -48.95 5.42
N ILE A 3 27.93 -48.11 5.92
CA ILE A 3 27.59 -48.09 7.34
C ILE A 3 26.76 -49.36 7.61
N GLU A 4 27.49 -50.48 7.72
CA GLU A 4 27.06 -51.85 7.97
C GLU A 4 26.42 -51.91 9.37
N ASP A 5 25.16 -51.48 9.48
CA ASP A 5 24.16 -52.12 10.35
C ASP A 5 22.78 -51.42 10.36
N LYS A 6 22.57 -50.32 9.63
CA LYS A 6 21.30 -49.57 9.72
C LYS A 6 20.67 -49.08 8.42
N LEU A 7 21.36 -49.19 7.29
CA LEU A 7 20.83 -48.72 6.01
C LEU A 7 21.32 -49.65 4.90
N ASP A 8 20.41 -50.38 4.29
CA ASP A 8 20.73 -51.20 3.12
C ASP A 8 20.91 -50.32 1.86
N GLU A 9 21.45 -50.91 0.80
CA GLU A 9 21.72 -50.19 -0.45
C GLU A 9 20.45 -49.66 -1.12
N GLU A 10 19.34 -50.38 -0.92
CA GLU A 10 18.03 -50.04 -1.47
C GLU A 10 17.42 -48.82 -0.77
N ASP A 11 17.52 -48.76 0.56
CA ASP A 11 17.15 -47.63 1.39
C ASP A 11 17.98 -46.38 1.06
N PHE A 12 19.29 -46.53 0.89
CA PHE A 12 20.15 -45.41 0.48
C PHE A 12 19.73 -44.86 -0.88
N ARG A 13 19.43 -45.74 -1.83
CA ARG A 13 19.00 -45.36 -3.18
C ARG A 13 17.62 -44.71 -3.18
N SER A 14 16.69 -45.23 -2.37
CA SER A 14 15.32 -44.69 -2.25
C SER A 14 15.32 -43.28 -1.66
N ILE A 15 16.09 -43.06 -0.58
CA ILE A 15 16.26 -41.77 0.07
C ILE A 15 16.90 -40.77 -0.90
N LYS A 16 17.95 -41.18 -1.62
CA LYS A 16 18.60 -40.34 -2.62
C LYS A 16 17.65 -39.94 -3.76
N MET A 17 16.81 -40.86 -4.24
CA MET A 17 15.81 -40.57 -5.28
C MET A 17 14.74 -39.60 -4.79
N LYS A 18 14.25 -39.80 -3.55
CA LYS A 18 13.26 -38.92 -2.93
C LYS A 18 13.76 -37.49 -2.83
N TYR A 19 14.95 -37.28 -2.27
CA TYR A 19 15.53 -35.94 -2.14
C TYR A 19 15.87 -35.33 -3.49
N LYS A 20 16.31 -36.13 -4.47
CA LYS A 20 16.52 -35.64 -5.84
C LYS A 20 15.22 -35.12 -6.46
N GLY A 21 14.13 -35.86 -6.33
CA GLY A 21 12.81 -35.43 -6.82
C GLY A 21 12.28 -34.19 -6.08
N GLU A 22 12.55 -34.08 -4.79
CA GLU A 22 12.18 -32.90 -4.00
C GLU A 22 12.98 -31.66 -4.41
N ILE A 23 14.28 -31.82 -4.67
CA ILE A 23 15.13 -30.77 -5.24
C ILE A 23 14.60 -30.33 -6.60
N GLU A 24 14.31 -31.26 -7.50
CA GLU A 24 13.78 -30.95 -8.83
C GLU A 24 12.44 -30.19 -8.75
N ASN A 25 11.54 -30.61 -7.86
CA ASN A 25 10.26 -29.92 -7.63
C ASN A 25 10.46 -28.51 -7.06
N LEU A 26 11.36 -28.34 -6.08
CA LEU A 26 11.68 -27.04 -5.52
C LEU A 26 12.34 -26.11 -6.55
N THR A 27 13.26 -26.63 -7.37
CA THR A 27 13.87 -25.90 -8.48
C THR A 27 12.82 -25.49 -9.52
N PHE A 28 11.89 -26.38 -9.87
CA PHE A 28 10.79 -26.07 -10.77
C PHE A 28 9.90 -24.95 -10.23
N LYS A 29 9.48 -25.05 -8.96
CA LYS A 29 8.70 -24.00 -8.29
C LYS A 29 9.43 -22.67 -8.28
N LEU A 30 10.71 -22.67 -7.91
CA LEU A 30 11.52 -21.45 -7.87
C LEU A 30 11.66 -20.81 -9.26
N ASN A 31 11.91 -21.63 -10.29
CA ASN A 31 11.99 -21.15 -11.67
C ASN A 31 10.63 -20.62 -12.16
N SER A 32 9.53 -21.28 -11.82
CA SER A 32 8.18 -20.82 -12.17
C SER A 32 7.84 -19.47 -11.53
N LEU A 33 8.26 -19.26 -10.27
CA LEU A 33 8.10 -17.99 -9.57
C LEU A 33 8.99 -16.90 -10.14
N LYS A 34 10.24 -17.22 -10.55
CA LYS A 34 11.13 -16.29 -11.25
C LYS A 34 10.54 -15.83 -12.58
N ILE A 35 10.09 -16.77 -13.41
CA ILE A 35 9.44 -16.48 -14.69
C ILE A 35 8.17 -15.64 -14.48
N SER A 36 7.39 -15.95 -13.44
CA SER A 36 6.23 -15.13 -13.06
C SER A 36 6.63 -13.73 -12.63
N SER A 37 7.72 -13.58 -11.85
CA SER A 37 8.19 -12.26 -11.39
C SER A 37 8.81 -11.39 -12.48
N GLU A 38 9.39 -12.00 -13.52
CA GLU A 38 9.92 -11.27 -14.69
C GLU A 38 8.79 -10.71 -15.58
N ASN A 39 7.60 -11.32 -15.55
CA ASN A 39 6.44 -10.90 -16.32
C ASN A 39 5.39 -10.13 -15.50
N GLU A 40 5.45 -10.20 -14.18
CA GLU A 40 4.60 -9.42 -13.29
C GLU A 40 5.22 -8.04 -13.08
N ASN A 41 4.90 -7.11 -13.97
CA ASN A 41 5.23 -5.72 -13.77
C ASN A 41 4.48 -5.20 -12.52
N VAL A 42 5.17 -5.17 -11.39
CA VAL A 42 4.66 -4.72 -10.10
C VAL A 42 4.09 -3.31 -10.22
N GLU A 43 4.72 -2.44 -11.02
CA GLU A 43 4.25 -1.09 -11.31
C GLU A 43 2.87 -1.12 -11.97
N GLN A 44 2.68 -1.97 -12.99
CA GLN A 44 1.37 -2.14 -13.63
C GLN A 44 0.30 -2.63 -12.66
N LYS A 45 0.64 -3.55 -11.75
CA LYS A 45 -0.32 -4.02 -10.72
C LYS A 45 -0.67 -2.91 -9.74
N ILE A 46 0.31 -2.09 -9.33
CA ILE A 46 0.09 -0.94 -8.46
C ILE A 46 -0.81 0.09 -9.16
N ASP A 47 -0.54 0.40 -10.43
CA ASP A 47 -1.36 1.32 -11.23
C ASP A 47 -2.79 0.82 -11.38
N GLN A 48 -2.97 -0.48 -11.67
CA GLN A 48 -4.28 -1.10 -11.74
C GLN A 48 -5.02 -1.02 -10.40
N ALA A 49 -4.33 -1.29 -9.28
CA ALA A 49 -4.91 -1.21 -7.96
C ALA A 49 -5.31 0.24 -7.60
N LEU A 50 -4.44 1.21 -7.87
CA LEU A 50 -4.73 2.63 -7.66
C LEU A 50 -5.93 3.08 -8.50
N ASN A 51 -5.96 2.73 -9.77
CA ASN A 51 -7.07 3.04 -10.67
C ASN A 51 -8.39 2.40 -10.19
N ALA A 52 -8.34 1.17 -9.69
CA ALA A 52 -9.50 0.48 -9.13
C ALA A 52 -10.05 1.17 -7.86
N ILE A 53 -9.17 1.74 -7.03
CA ILE A 53 -9.52 2.45 -5.80
C ILE A 53 -10.05 3.85 -6.11
N THR A 54 -9.39 4.62 -6.99
CA THR A 54 -9.83 5.98 -7.33
C THR A 54 -11.22 5.99 -7.97
N ASN A 55 -11.52 4.97 -8.78
CA ASN A 55 -12.80 4.82 -9.46
C ASN A 55 -13.79 3.92 -8.72
N ILE A 56 -13.55 3.58 -7.45
CA ILE A 56 -14.37 2.60 -6.71
C ILE A 56 -15.84 3.01 -6.60
N SER A 57 -16.13 4.31 -6.53
CA SER A 57 -17.49 4.86 -6.48
C SER A 57 -18.26 4.59 -7.78
N GLU A 58 -17.64 4.85 -8.93
CA GLU A 58 -18.24 4.60 -10.24
C GLU A 58 -18.37 3.11 -10.51
N ARG A 59 -17.33 2.34 -10.19
CA ARG A 59 -17.35 0.87 -10.28
C ARG A 59 -18.47 0.28 -9.44
N TYR A 60 -18.70 0.77 -8.22
CA TYR A 60 -19.82 0.31 -7.39
C TYR A 60 -21.18 0.62 -8.02
N LYS A 61 -21.37 1.82 -8.59
CA LYS A 61 -22.64 2.20 -9.23
C LYS A 61 -22.97 1.30 -10.42
N ASN A 62 -21.96 1.01 -11.25
CA ASN A 62 -22.11 0.26 -12.49
C ASN A 62 -21.98 -1.28 -12.31
N ALA A 63 -21.60 -1.75 -11.13
CA ALA A 63 -21.37 -3.17 -10.83
C ALA A 63 -22.66 -3.99 -10.70
N TYR A 64 -22.56 -5.28 -11.02
CA TYR A 64 -23.56 -6.29 -10.70
C TYR A 64 -23.58 -6.59 -9.18
N THR A 65 -24.64 -7.26 -8.72
CA THR A 65 -24.87 -7.52 -7.28
C THR A 65 -23.71 -8.25 -6.60
N LEU A 66 -23.09 -9.22 -7.29
CA LEU A 66 -21.94 -9.96 -6.77
C LEU A 66 -20.71 -9.05 -6.60
N ASP A 67 -20.42 -8.22 -7.60
CA ASP A 67 -19.29 -7.31 -7.58
C ASP A 67 -19.49 -6.19 -6.55
N LYS A 68 -20.73 -5.69 -6.39
CA LYS A 68 -21.09 -4.76 -5.33
C LYS A 68 -20.78 -5.34 -3.95
N ARG A 69 -21.15 -6.60 -3.72
CA ARG A 69 -20.84 -7.30 -2.46
C ARG A 69 -19.33 -7.43 -2.26
N ALA A 70 -18.58 -7.76 -3.31
CA ALA A 70 -17.12 -7.84 -3.24
C ALA A 70 -16.48 -6.49 -2.89
N ILE A 71 -16.92 -5.40 -3.54
CA ILE A 71 -16.46 -4.03 -3.25
C ILE A 71 -16.75 -3.64 -1.79
N VAL A 72 -17.96 -3.95 -1.30
CA VAL A 72 -18.33 -3.69 0.11
C VAL A 72 -17.44 -4.50 1.06
N GLY A 73 -17.15 -5.77 0.74
CA GLY A 73 -16.24 -6.60 1.53
C GLY A 73 -14.78 -6.15 1.52
N LEU A 74 -14.34 -5.43 0.48
CA LEU A 74 -13.01 -4.81 0.46
C LEU A 74 -12.92 -3.60 1.40
N ILE A 75 -14.01 -2.83 1.52
CA ILE A 75 -14.09 -1.66 2.39
C ILE A 75 -14.26 -2.06 3.85
N TYR A 76 -15.08 -3.09 4.11
CA TYR A 76 -15.43 -3.58 5.44
C TYR A 76 -14.90 -5.01 5.60
N SER A 77 -13.81 -5.16 6.35
CA SER A 77 -13.04 -6.40 6.43
C SER A 77 -13.72 -7.51 7.24
N GLU A 78 -14.72 -7.19 8.06
CA GLU A 78 -15.43 -8.17 8.89
C GLU A 78 -16.92 -8.24 8.48
N LYS A 79 -17.57 -9.33 8.88
CA LYS A 79 -18.95 -9.63 8.46
C LYS A 79 -19.91 -8.59 9.01
N LEU A 80 -20.84 -8.13 8.17
CA LEU A 80 -21.95 -7.29 8.61
C LEU A 80 -22.84 -8.10 9.57
N ILE A 81 -23.06 -7.58 10.77
CA ILE A 81 -23.95 -8.18 11.76
C ILE A 81 -25.31 -7.47 11.64
N LEU A 82 -26.33 -8.25 11.29
CA LEU A 82 -27.72 -7.81 11.20
C LEU A 82 -28.48 -8.43 12.36
N ASP A 83 -28.92 -7.61 13.32
CA ASP A 83 -29.61 -8.06 14.53
C ASP A 83 -31.12 -7.72 14.49
N GLY A 84 -31.74 -7.88 13.32
CA GLY A 84 -33.19 -7.71 13.12
C GLY A 84 -33.70 -6.26 13.12
N GLU A 85 -33.26 -5.42 14.05
CA GLU A 85 -33.64 -3.99 14.15
C GLU A 85 -32.51 -3.03 13.77
N ASN A 86 -31.25 -3.44 14.00
CA ASN A 86 -30.07 -2.60 13.76
C ASN A 86 -29.01 -3.36 12.97
N PHE A 87 -28.23 -2.60 12.20
CA PHE A 87 -27.03 -3.08 11.53
C PHE A 87 -25.81 -2.41 12.17
N GLN A 88 -24.86 -3.19 12.66
CA GLN A 88 -23.59 -2.65 13.11
C GLN A 88 -22.64 -2.62 11.92
N THR A 89 -22.21 -1.42 11.51
CA THR A 89 -21.19 -1.28 10.47
C THR A 89 -19.89 -1.86 10.99
N THR A 90 -19.33 -2.75 10.18
CA THR A 90 -18.10 -3.43 10.52
C THR A 90 -16.89 -2.51 10.48
N LYS A 91 -15.78 -2.90 11.12
CA LYS A 91 -14.51 -2.16 11.07
C LYS A 91 -14.09 -1.87 9.61
N ILE A 92 -13.80 -0.59 9.32
CA ILE A 92 -13.30 -0.15 8.02
C ILE A 92 -11.86 -0.65 7.82
N ASN A 93 -11.54 -1.12 6.62
CA ASN A 93 -10.20 -1.50 6.22
C ASN A 93 -9.23 -0.31 6.38
N SER A 94 -8.02 -0.55 6.89
CA SER A 94 -6.98 0.47 7.09
C SER A 94 -6.75 1.36 5.86
N LEU A 95 -6.76 0.80 4.65
CA LEU A 95 -6.56 1.55 3.41
C LEU A 95 -7.70 2.56 3.18
N ALA A 96 -8.95 2.11 3.31
CA ALA A 96 -10.13 2.97 3.18
C ALA A 96 -10.16 4.05 4.27
N ASN A 97 -9.75 3.70 5.48
CA ASN A 97 -9.63 4.65 6.59
C ASN A 97 -8.59 5.76 6.28
N SER A 98 -7.41 5.40 5.77
CA SER A 98 -6.38 6.37 5.38
C SER A 98 -6.88 7.36 4.31
N ILE A 99 -7.63 6.88 3.32
CA ILE A 99 -8.23 7.74 2.27
C ILE A 99 -9.22 8.74 2.87
N LEU A 100 -10.04 8.31 3.84
CA LEU A 100 -11.01 9.18 4.53
C LEU A 100 -10.31 10.23 5.42
N LEU A 101 -9.22 9.85 6.09
CA LEU A 101 -8.45 10.75 6.94
C LEU A 101 -7.78 11.88 6.14
N ILE A 102 -7.24 11.59 4.94
CA ILE A 102 -6.69 12.62 4.04
C ILE A 102 -7.73 13.72 3.79
N LYS A 103 -8.99 13.36 3.48
CA LYS A 103 -10.04 14.37 3.28
C LYS A 103 -10.35 15.18 4.54
N LYS A 104 -10.32 14.56 5.72
CA LYS A 104 -10.61 15.22 7.00
C LYS A 104 -9.52 16.23 7.38
N GLU A 105 -8.25 15.86 7.23
CA GLU A 105 -7.11 16.74 7.50
C GLU A 105 -7.03 17.90 6.52
N LEU A 106 -7.36 17.66 5.23
CA LEU A 106 -7.46 18.72 4.23
C LEU A 106 -8.67 19.65 4.45
N GLY A 107 -9.75 19.15 5.05
CA GLY A 107 -10.99 19.91 5.31
C GLY A 107 -10.78 21.08 6.28
N ASN A 108 -9.94 20.90 7.30
CA ASN A 108 -9.65 21.93 8.31
C ASN A 108 -8.86 23.13 7.78
N LYS A 109 -8.30 23.04 6.56
CA LYS A 109 -7.62 24.17 5.88
C LYS A 109 -8.52 24.97 4.93
N LYS A 110 -9.77 24.56 4.68
CA LYS A 110 -10.74 25.38 3.92
C LYS A 110 -11.43 26.38 4.84
N ASN A 111 -10.70 27.42 5.24
CA ASN A 111 -11.30 28.57 5.91
C ASN A 111 -12.10 29.36 4.86
N ARG A 112 -13.40 29.04 4.71
CA ARG A 112 -14.33 29.77 3.86
C ARG A 112 -14.44 31.18 4.42
N GLN A 113 -13.67 32.13 3.89
CA GLN A 113 -13.94 33.54 4.12
C GLN A 113 -15.34 33.82 3.56
N LYS A 114 -16.34 33.84 4.46
CA LYS A 114 -17.64 34.45 4.16
C LYS A 114 -17.35 35.93 4.00
N SER A 115 -17.25 36.41 2.76
CA SER A 115 -17.15 37.83 2.47
C SER A 115 -18.48 38.51 2.80
N LYS A 116 -18.76 38.73 4.09
CA LYS A 116 -19.51 39.93 4.46
C LYS A 116 -18.53 41.08 4.27
N LYS A 117 -18.82 41.96 3.32
CA LYS A 117 -18.11 43.23 3.17
C LYS A 117 -18.26 44.01 4.49
N SER A 118 -17.30 43.88 5.39
CA SER A 118 -17.10 44.83 6.48
C SER A 118 -15.81 45.58 6.21
N SER A 119 -15.93 46.90 6.18
CA SER A 119 -14.90 47.89 5.87
C SER A 119 -13.87 48.03 6.99
N ASN A 120 -13.27 46.94 7.45
CA ASN A 120 -12.12 46.96 8.35
C ASN A 120 -10.93 46.33 7.62
N VAL A 121 -10.26 47.24 6.93
CA VAL A 121 -8.97 47.08 6.25
C VAL A 121 -7.89 46.82 7.31
N GLY A 122 -6.83 46.13 6.89
CA GLY A 122 -5.87 45.44 7.74
C GLY A 122 -5.29 46.22 8.92
N LEU A 123 -5.12 45.50 10.03
CA LEU A 123 -4.04 45.75 10.97
C LEU A 123 -3.73 44.46 11.74
N VAL A 124 -2.55 43.89 11.48
CA VAL A 124 -1.88 42.98 12.44
C VAL A 124 -0.45 43.47 12.53
N THR A 125 -0.02 43.79 13.75
CA THR A 125 1.31 44.29 14.09
C THR A 125 2.37 43.25 13.72
N LEU A 126 3.37 43.66 12.96
CA LEU A 126 4.59 42.89 12.71
C LEU A 126 5.26 42.56 14.05
N THR A 127 5.12 41.32 14.51
CA THR A 127 6.04 40.75 15.50
C THR A 127 7.02 39.88 14.75
N SER A 128 8.19 40.47 14.47
CA SER A 128 9.34 39.78 13.91
C SER A 128 9.87 38.75 14.91
N VAL A 129 9.45 37.50 14.75
CA VAL A 129 10.30 36.36 15.14
C VAL A 129 10.28 35.41 13.97
N SER A 130 11.15 35.65 13.00
CA SER A 130 11.50 34.66 11.99
C SER A 130 12.05 33.44 12.73
N SER A 131 11.37 32.30 12.64
CA SER A 131 11.91 31.03 13.14
C SER A 131 13.22 30.74 12.39
N ASN A 132 14.35 30.79 13.09
CA ASN A 132 15.67 30.53 12.52
C ASN A 132 15.75 29.14 11.86
N THR A 133 14.87 28.21 12.25
CA THR A 133 14.80 26.86 11.70
C THR A 133 14.33 26.78 10.25
N PHE A 134 13.48 27.71 9.78
CA PHE A 134 12.93 27.62 8.42
C PHE A 134 13.96 27.95 7.35
N ILE A 135 14.85 28.91 7.63
CA ILE A 135 15.96 29.24 6.74
C ILE A 135 17.00 28.10 6.78
N ASP A 136 17.29 27.55 7.94
CA ASP A 136 18.21 26.41 8.09
C ASP A 136 17.68 25.14 7.36
N ASP A 137 16.38 24.88 7.42
CA ASP A 137 15.74 23.75 6.71
C ASP A 137 15.76 23.94 5.18
N LEU A 138 15.57 25.17 4.69
CA LEU A 138 15.67 25.50 3.26
C LEU A 138 17.11 25.36 2.73
N ILE A 139 18.10 25.77 3.53
CA ILE A 139 19.53 25.61 3.19
C ILE A 139 19.88 24.11 3.12
N ARG A 140 19.45 23.30 4.10
CA ARG A 140 19.65 21.84 4.11
C ARG A 140 19.01 21.16 2.90
N LEU A 141 17.77 21.52 2.55
CA LEU A 141 17.09 20.95 1.39
C LEU A 141 17.76 21.31 0.05
N SER A 142 18.36 22.49 -0.06
CA SER A 142 19.11 22.86 -1.28
C SER A 142 20.42 22.08 -1.43
N GLN A 143 21.07 21.71 -0.32
CA GLN A 143 22.33 20.98 -0.32
C GLN A 143 22.12 19.50 -0.67
N VAL A 144 21.02 18.88 -0.20
CA VAL A 144 20.65 17.49 -0.56
C VAL A 144 20.40 17.32 -2.07
N LYS A 145 19.94 18.38 -2.75
CA LYS A 145 19.70 18.34 -4.21
C LYS A 145 20.99 18.38 -5.04
N GLN A 146 22.10 18.88 -4.49
CA GLN A 146 23.40 18.86 -5.16
C GLN A 146 24.12 17.51 -5.01
N GLU A 147 23.94 16.81 -3.89
CA GLU A 147 24.52 15.47 -3.67
C GLU A 147 23.87 14.39 -4.56
N LEU A 148 22.58 14.52 -4.90
CA LEU A 148 21.88 13.59 -5.81
C LEU A 148 22.17 13.80 -7.30
N ASN A 149 22.85 14.89 -7.68
CA ASN A 149 23.23 15.15 -9.07
C ASN A 149 24.67 14.75 -9.42
N ILE A 150 25.47 14.28 -8.46
CA ILE A 150 26.87 13.87 -8.71
C ILE A 150 27.02 12.34 -8.86
N THR A 151 26.02 11.52 -8.51
CA THR A 151 26.12 10.04 -8.60
C THR A 151 25.21 9.41 -9.66
N ASN A 152 24.91 10.16 -10.74
CA ASN A 152 24.32 9.63 -11.98
C ASN A 152 25.33 9.54 -13.15
N PHE A 153 26.62 9.40 -12.86
CA PHE A 153 27.63 9.00 -13.85
C PHE A 153 28.65 8.03 -13.24
N LEU A 154 28.37 6.73 -13.41
CA LEU A 154 29.28 5.62 -13.72
C LEU A 154 28.41 4.41 -14.12
#